data_AF-A0A2G1NWL2-F1
#
_entry.id   AF-A0A2G1NWL2-F1
#
_cell.length_a   1.000
_cell.length_b   1.000
_cell.length_c   1.000
_cell.angle_alpha   90.00
_cell.angle_beta   90.00
_cell.angle_gamma   90.00
#
_symmetry.space_group_name_H-M   'P 1'
#
loop_
_entity.id
_entity.type
_entity.pdbx_description
1 polymer ?
#
loop_
_entity_poly.entity_id
_entity_poly.type
_entity_poly.pdbx_seq_one_letter_code
_entity_poly.pdbx_strand_id
1 'polypeptide(L)'
;MKFTYYPGCSAHASAKEYDMSARAVFEKLGVELVEIDDWNCCGALEAENPLVSTALSIRNLAIAEESGLDLAIPCSACYFNAIKAVKYLREDESVQKKLLEADRSLGFNDTIAPRHLLDIVVNEVGVEEIAKHTTRPLSGIKVVPYYGCLIGRPSDIAFDDPDDPKSMDALIEALGAEQPPFAHKATCCGGALIMTNFDYSMEMSRKILEDAKESGAAPVGTVEQGAVAVIGGGVAGIISALDLVDSGFKVYLMDRGTSIGGKMSQLAECVAGIMPMMVELETNPDVELLTLSEVTSISGSQGNFELEVARNPRYVDELRCTGCAQCIEACPESIPDRFNFGLTNRKVIDFSHSQPVPNVPAIERDHCPPDCRKCVEVCTADAIKLEDKETKAKITVGSIILSPGYEPFDPSIWARYKLGNPSVVTSLEFERM
;
A
#
# COMPACT_ATOMS: atom_id res chain seq x y z
N MET A 1 33.52 -8.26 -4.57
CA MET A 1 33.24 -9.01 -5.82
C MET A 1 32.56 -8.08 -6.81
N LYS A 2 32.54 -8.38 -8.11
CA LYS A 2 31.96 -7.49 -9.13
C LYS A 2 31.20 -8.30 -10.17
N PHE A 3 30.00 -7.86 -10.53
CA PHE A 3 29.16 -8.45 -11.56
C PHE A 3 28.68 -7.34 -12.50
N THR A 4 28.47 -7.68 -13.78
CA THR A 4 27.60 -6.83 -14.61
C THR A 4 26.16 -7.00 -14.15
N TYR A 5 25.31 -6.01 -14.39
CA TYR A 5 23.95 -5.99 -13.87
C TYR A 5 22.96 -5.61 -14.96
N TYR A 6 21.96 -6.46 -15.14
CA TYR A 6 20.85 -6.23 -16.04
C TYR A 6 19.57 -6.11 -15.21
N PRO A 7 19.11 -4.87 -14.91
CA PRO A 7 17.92 -4.65 -14.07
C PRO A 7 16.63 -5.10 -14.75
N GLY A 8 16.56 -5.01 -16.08
CA GLY A 8 15.35 -5.27 -16.85
C GLY A 8 14.30 -4.17 -16.72
N CYS A 9 13.17 -4.36 -17.42
CA CYS A 9 12.14 -3.32 -17.57
C CYS A 9 11.42 -2.97 -16.26
N SER A 10 10.98 -3.97 -15.48
CA SER A 10 10.21 -3.73 -14.26
C SER A 10 11.03 -3.01 -13.20
N ALA A 11 12.31 -3.36 -13.03
CA ALA A 11 13.20 -2.74 -12.04
C ALA A 11 13.49 -1.25 -12.34
N HIS A 12 13.27 -0.79 -13.58
CA HIS A 12 13.33 0.64 -13.94
C HIS A 12 11.96 1.35 -13.87
N ALA A 13 10.88 0.60 -13.67
CA ALA A 13 9.51 1.10 -13.69
C ALA A 13 8.72 0.67 -12.44
N SER A 14 7.91 -0.38 -12.56
CA SER A 14 6.96 -0.79 -11.52
C SER A 14 7.57 -1.50 -10.30
N ALA A 15 8.86 -1.85 -10.34
CA ALA A 15 9.60 -2.51 -9.28
C ALA A 15 10.91 -1.78 -8.96
N LYS A 16 10.91 -0.45 -9.04
CA LYS A 16 12.09 0.39 -8.81
C LYS A 16 12.65 0.24 -7.39
N GLU A 17 11.78 0.00 -6.42
CA GLU A 17 12.10 -0.23 -5.02
C GLU A 17 12.91 -1.52 -4.85
N TYR A 18 12.62 -2.54 -5.65
CA TYR A 18 13.39 -3.78 -5.65
C TYR A 18 14.82 -3.56 -6.18
N ASP A 19 14.99 -2.73 -7.23
CA ASP A 19 16.33 -2.35 -7.73
C ASP A 19 17.14 -1.58 -6.67
N MET A 20 16.50 -0.57 -6.05
CA MET A 20 17.11 0.24 -5.00
C MET A 20 17.55 -0.62 -3.81
N SER A 21 16.67 -1.54 -3.37
CA SER A 21 16.95 -2.48 -2.29
C SER A 21 18.08 -3.44 -2.66
N ALA A 22 18.04 -4.02 -3.86
CA ALA A 22 19.07 -4.93 -4.35
C ALA A 22 20.46 -4.26 -4.36
N ARG A 23 20.58 -3.05 -4.94
CA ARG A 23 21.85 -2.32 -4.96
C ARG A 23 22.36 -1.99 -3.57
N ALA A 24 21.49 -1.53 -2.67
CA ALA A 24 21.88 -1.20 -1.29
C ALA A 24 22.36 -2.44 -0.51
N VAL A 25 21.68 -3.58 -0.69
CA VAL A 25 22.09 -4.86 -0.08
C VAL A 25 23.42 -5.33 -0.64
N PHE A 26 23.58 -5.33 -1.96
CA PHE A 26 24.81 -5.80 -2.61
C PHE A 26 26.02 -4.92 -2.28
N GLU A 27 25.85 -3.60 -2.23
CA GLU A 27 26.88 -2.67 -1.75
C GLU A 27 27.32 -3.03 -0.33
N LYS A 28 26.37 -3.34 0.56
CA LYS A 28 26.65 -3.73 1.94
C LYS A 28 27.36 -5.08 2.05
N LEU A 29 27.09 -6.00 1.13
CA LEU A 29 27.76 -7.29 1.02
C LEU A 29 29.12 -7.21 0.31
N GLY A 30 29.59 -6.01 -0.09
CA GLY A 30 30.85 -5.84 -0.81
C GLY A 30 30.83 -6.39 -2.23
N VAL A 31 29.64 -6.45 -2.85
CA VAL A 31 29.43 -6.87 -4.24
C VAL A 31 29.01 -5.66 -5.07
N GLU A 32 29.86 -5.26 -6.01
CA GLU A 32 29.58 -4.14 -6.92
C GLU A 32 28.76 -4.64 -8.12
N LEU A 33 27.56 -4.08 -8.29
CA LEU A 33 26.69 -4.31 -9.45
C LEU A 33 26.87 -3.18 -10.46
N VAL A 34 27.50 -3.46 -11.60
CA VAL A 34 27.72 -2.49 -12.68
C VAL A 34 26.69 -2.70 -13.77
N GLU A 35 25.76 -1.76 -13.90
CA GLU A 35 24.74 -1.84 -14.94
C GLU A 35 25.37 -1.81 -16.34
N ILE A 36 24.92 -2.71 -17.22
CA ILE A 36 25.31 -2.69 -18.62
C ILE A 36 24.59 -1.54 -19.33
N ASP A 37 25.30 -0.82 -20.19
CA ASP A 37 24.68 0.23 -21.00
C ASP A 37 23.85 -0.38 -22.14
N ASP A 38 22.81 0.33 -22.57
CA ASP A 38 22.03 0.01 -23.77
C ASP A 38 21.42 -1.42 -23.80
N TRP A 39 21.02 -1.96 -22.63
CA TRP A 39 20.30 -3.23 -22.57
C TRP A 39 18.89 -3.13 -23.18
N ASN A 40 18.32 -4.27 -23.60
CA ASN A 40 16.93 -4.38 -24.07
C ASN A 40 16.10 -5.35 -23.21
N CYS A 41 14.77 -5.33 -23.37
CA CYS A 41 13.87 -6.28 -22.73
C CYS A 41 14.21 -7.74 -23.11
N CYS A 42 14.09 -8.68 -22.17
CA CYS A 42 14.35 -10.11 -22.41
C CYS A 42 13.26 -10.83 -23.24
N GLY A 43 12.12 -10.17 -23.48
CA GLY A 43 11.03 -10.71 -24.30
C GLY A 43 10.13 -11.75 -23.62
N ALA A 44 10.21 -11.90 -22.29
CA ALA A 44 9.55 -12.97 -21.53
C ALA A 44 8.02 -13.13 -21.73
N LEU A 45 7.31 -12.05 -22.11
CA LEU A 45 5.85 -12.05 -22.27
C LEU A 45 5.39 -11.79 -23.72
N GLU A 46 6.29 -11.35 -24.61
CA GLU A 46 5.90 -10.80 -25.91
C GLU A 46 6.55 -11.51 -27.11
N ALA A 47 7.65 -12.25 -26.90
CA ALA A 47 8.37 -12.91 -27.98
C ALA A 47 7.90 -14.36 -28.17
N GLU A 48 6.92 -14.57 -29.05
CA GLU A 48 6.45 -15.93 -29.42
C GLU A 48 7.49 -16.73 -30.22
N ASN A 49 8.33 -16.04 -31.01
CA ASN A 49 9.35 -16.69 -31.83
C ASN A 49 10.60 -17.03 -30.98
N PRO A 50 10.99 -18.32 -30.86
CA PRO A 50 12.15 -18.72 -30.06
C PRO A 50 13.46 -18.04 -30.45
N LEU A 51 13.68 -17.80 -31.74
CA LEU A 51 14.89 -17.12 -32.23
C LEU A 51 14.92 -15.65 -31.80
N VAL A 52 13.77 -14.98 -31.80
CA VAL A 52 13.65 -13.57 -31.34
C VAL A 52 13.86 -13.48 -29.82
N SER A 53 13.20 -14.34 -29.04
CA SER A 53 13.39 -14.41 -27.59
C SER A 53 14.85 -14.69 -27.21
N THR A 54 15.51 -15.57 -27.98
CA THR A 54 16.94 -15.86 -27.83
C THR A 54 17.79 -14.64 -28.18
N ALA A 55 17.57 -14.00 -29.34
CA ALA A 55 18.31 -12.82 -29.78
C ALA A 55 18.28 -11.70 -28.72
N LEU A 56 17.10 -11.41 -28.16
CA LEU A 56 16.91 -10.37 -27.14
C LEU A 56 17.74 -10.64 -25.88
N SER A 57 17.80 -11.90 -25.43
CA SER A 57 18.58 -12.26 -24.23
C SER A 57 20.08 -12.33 -24.53
N ILE A 58 20.47 -12.84 -25.71
CA ILE A 58 21.86 -12.93 -26.15
C ILE A 58 22.47 -11.55 -26.34
N ARG A 59 21.72 -10.55 -26.81
CA ARG A 59 22.23 -9.18 -26.93
C ARG A 59 22.73 -8.63 -25.59
N ASN A 60 21.95 -8.78 -24.52
CA ASN A 60 22.35 -8.33 -23.18
C ASN A 60 23.56 -9.11 -22.65
N LEU A 61 23.64 -10.41 -22.93
CA LEU A 61 24.78 -11.25 -22.57
C LEU A 61 26.05 -10.88 -23.35
N ALA A 62 25.93 -10.56 -24.64
CA ALA A 62 27.03 -10.11 -25.48
C ALA A 62 27.62 -8.78 -24.96
N ILE A 63 26.77 -7.82 -24.60
CA ILE A 63 27.19 -6.54 -23.98
C ILE A 63 27.92 -6.81 -22.66
N ALA A 64 27.38 -7.69 -21.82
CA ALA A 64 28.00 -8.06 -20.55
C ALA A 64 29.36 -8.77 -20.73
N GLU A 65 29.48 -9.60 -21.77
CA GLU A 65 30.69 -10.36 -22.10
C GLU A 65 31.89 -9.46 -22.42
N GLU A 66 31.67 -8.24 -22.91
CA GLU A 66 32.74 -7.26 -23.16
C GLU A 66 33.55 -6.92 -21.88
N SER A 67 32.92 -7.03 -20.71
CA SER A 67 33.56 -6.79 -19.41
C SER A 67 34.26 -8.04 -18.84
N GLY A 68 33.95 -9.23 -19.36
CA GLY A 68 34.38 -10.52 -18.81
C GLY A 68 33.78 -10.88 -17.44
N LEU A 69 32.72 -10.19 -17.01
CA LEU A 69 32.03 -10.43 -15.75
C LEU A 69 30.65 -11.08 -15.97
N ASP A 70 30.31 -12.04 -15.11
CA ASP A 70 28.97 -12.67 -15.07
C ASP A 70 27.85 -11.62 -14.95
N LEU A 71 26.71 -11.94 -15.57
CA LEU A 71 25.56 -11.06 -15.65
C LEU A 71 24.56 -11.34 -14.53
N ALA A 72 24.49 -10.43 -13.55
CA ALA A 72 23.54 -10.47 -12.46
C ALA A 72 22.15 -9.99 -12.90
N ILE A 73 21.12 -10.78 -12.59
CA ILE A 73 19.73 -10.56 -13.03
C ILE A 73 18.77 -10.65 -11.84
N PRO A 74 17.95 -9.61 -11.57
CA PRO A 74 17.06 -9.57 -10.41
C PRO A 74 15.72 -10.29 -10.63
N CYS A 75 15.28 -10.40 -11.89
CA CYS A 75 13.97 -10.93 -12.26
C CYS A 75 14.06 -12.40 -12.70
N SER A 76 13.26 -13.28 -12.10
CA SER A 76 13.22 -14.72 -12.42
C SER A 76 12.90 -14.98 -13.90
N ALA A 77 12.03 -14.17 -14.52
CA ALA A 77 11.68 -14.32 -15.94
C ALA A 77 12.82 -13.88 -16.88
N CYS A 78 13.54 -12.81 -16.51
CA CYS A 78 14.73 -12.38 -17.23
C CYS A 78 15.84 -13.43 -17.13
N TYR A 79 16.07 -13.96 -15.92
CA TYR A 79 17.03 -15.02 -15.66
C TYR A 79 16.70 -16.28 -16.47
N PHE A 80 15.46 -16.76 -16.40
CA PHE A 80 14.97 -17.92 -17.16
C PHE A 80 15.22 -17.79 -18.67
N ASN A 81 14.90 -16.65 -19.26
CA ASN A 81 15.13 -16.45 -20.70
C ASN A 81 16.62 -16.38 -21.05
N ALA A 82 17.45 -15.79 -20.19
CA ALA A 82 18.90 -15.74 -20.39
C ALA A 82 19.52 -17.15 -20.35
N ILE A 83 19.26 -17.96 -19.32
CA ILE A 83 19.78 -19.33 -19.24
C ILE A 83 19.23 -20.22 -20.36
N LYS A 84 17.95 -20.05 -20.73
CA LYS A 84 17.34 -20.77 -21.84
C LYS A 84 17.99 -20.40 -23.18
N ALA A 85 18.30 -19.13 -23.40
CA ALA A 85 18.98 -18.66 -24.60
C ALA A 85 20.40 -19.25 -24.72
N VAL A 86 21.16 -19.22 -23.62
CA VAL A 86 22.49 -19.85 -23.54
C VAL A 86 22.39 -21.37 -23.80
N LYS A 87 21.43 -22.05 -23.19
CA LYS A 87 21.17 -23.47 -23.46
C LYS A 87 20.90 -23.73 -24.94
N TYR A 88 20.05 -22.93 -25.56
CA TYR A 88 19.69 -23.11 -26.96
C TYR A 88 20.88 -22.90 -27.89
N LEU A 89 21.75 -21.92 -27.60
CA LEU A 89 23.02 -21.75 -28.30
C LEU A 89 23.96 -22.95 -28.17
N ARG A 90 24.06 -23.53 -26.96
CA ARG A 90 24.89 -24.71 -26.70
C ARG A 90 24.38 -25.97 -27.41
N GLU A 91 23.07 -26.10 -27.56
CA GLU A 91 22.43 -27.28 -28.17
C GLU A 91 22.34 -27.21 -29.70
N ASP A 92 22.26 -26.02 -30.30
CA ASP A 92 22.13 -25.84 -31.75
C ASP A 92 23.07 -24.73 -32.27
N GLU A 93 24.23 -25.14 -32.81
CA GLU A 93 25.23 -24.24 -33.41
C GLU A 93 24.66 -23.37 -34.54
N SER A 94 23.55 -23.78 -35.19
CA SER A 94 22.93 -22.98 -36.25
C SER A 94 22.28 -21.70 -35.71
N VAL A 95 21.95 -21.65 -34.42
CA VAL A 95 21.32 -20.48 -33.78
C VAL A 95 22.29 -19.31 -33.80
N GLN A 96 23.54 -19.50 -33.35
CA GLN A 96 24.54 -18.42 -33.33
C GLN A 96 24.77 -17.85 -34.74
N LYS A 97 24.80 -18.71 -35.76
CA LYS A 97 24.92 -18.28 -37.15
C LYS A 97 23.74 -17.41 -37.59
N LYS A 98 22.51 -17.83 -37.31
CA LYS A 98 21.29 -17.07 -37.65
C LYS A 98 21.23 -15.72 -36.92
N LEU A 99 21.66 -15.68 -35.66
CA LEU A 99 21.74 -14.44 -34.89
C LEU A 99 22.73 -13.46 -35.53
N LEU A 100 23.95 -13.93 -35.85
CA LEU A 100 24.98 -13.11 -36.50
C LEU A 100 24.62 -12.67 -37.93
N GLU A 101 23.83 -13.45 -38.65
CA GLU A 101 23.25 -13.07 -39.96
C GLU A 101 22.22 -11.95 -39.82
N ALA A 102 21.47 -11.92 -38.71
CA ALA A 102 20.48 -10.88 -38.42
C ALA A 102 21.15 -9.58 -37.93
N ASP A 103 22.06 -9.68 -36.96
CA ASP A 103 22.81 -8.56 -36.40
C ASP A 103 24.15 -9.02 -35.81
N ARG A 104 25.24 -8.33 -36.17
CA ARG A 104 26.59 -8.67 -35.69
C ARG A 104 26.78 -8.44 -34.19
N SER A 105 25.99 -7.57 -33.57
CA SER A 105 26.01 -7.32 -32.12
C SER A 105 25.52 -8.52 -31.28
N LEU A 106 24.92 -9.53 -31.91
CA LEU A 106 24.46 -10.76 -31.26
C LEU A 106 25.57 -11.83 -31.16
N GLY A 107 26.83 -11.41 -31.25
CA GLY A 107 27.99 -12.27 -31.05
C GLY A 107 28.19 -12.56 -29.57
N PHE A 108 28.00 -13.81 -29.15
CA PHE A 108 28.21 -14.26 -27.78
C PHE A 108 29.04 -15.54 -27.79
N ASN A 109 30.14 -15.54 -27.04
CA ASN A 109 31.14 -16.62 -27.03
C ASN A 109 30.96 -17.58 -25.85
N ASP A 110 29.92 -17.38 -25.03
CA ASP A 110 29.61 -18.23 -23.87
C ASP A 110 30.73 -18.28 -22.82
N THR A 111 31.37 -17.14 -22.59
CA THR A 111 32.46 -17.01 -21.59
C THR A 111 32.01 -16.49 -20.22
N ILE A 112 30.77 -16.02 -20.11
CA ILE A 112 30.14 -15.55 -18.87
C ILE A 112 28.82 -16.28 -18.62
N ALA A 113 28.35 -16.29 -17.37
CA ALA A 113 27.08 -16.89 -17.00
C ALA A 113 26.04 -15.82 -16.59
N PRO A 114 24.77 -15.96 -17.00
CA PRO A 114 23.67 -15.26 -16.33
C PRO A 114 23.42 -15.87 -14.94
N ARG A 115 23.40 -15.03 -13.91
CA ARG A 115 23.24 -15.41 -12.50
C ARG A 115 22.04 -14.66 -11.90
N HIS A 116 21.15 -15.37 -11.21
CA HIS A 116 20.07 -14.71 -10.49
C HIS A 116 20.61 -14.03 -9.22
N LEU A 117 20.05 -12.91 -8.77
CA LEU A 117 20.54 -12.27 -7.53
C LEU A 117 20.49 -13.21 -6.31
N LEU A 118 19.44 -14.03 -6.20
CA LEU A 118 19.33 -15.04 -5.12
C LEU A 118 20.49 -16.05 -5.16
N ASP A 119 20.92 -16.47 -6.34
CA ASP A 119 22.07 -17.37 -6.51
C ASP A 119 23.36 -16.70 -6.02
N ILE A 120 23.60 -15.45 -6.42
CA ILE A 120 24.78 -14.69 -5.96
C ILE A 120 24.74 -14.52 -4.43
N VAL A 121 23.59 -14.18 -3.87
CA VAL A 121 23.41 -14.00 -2.42
C VAL A 121 23.66 -15.31 -1.67
N VAL A 122 23.04 -16.41 -2.09
CA VAL A 122 23.04 -17.67 -1.32
C VAL A 122 24.29 -18.50 -1.59
N ASN A 123 24.72 -18.63 -2.84
CA ASN A 123 25.78 -19.55 -3.25
C ASN A 123 27.14 -18.86 -3.42
N GLU A 124 27.19 -17.58 -3.81
CA GLU A 124 28.46 -16.86 -4.01
C GLU A 124 28.90 -16.13 -2.74
N VAL A 125 28.00 -15.36 -2.11
CA VAL A 125 28.29 -14.65 -0.85
C VAL A 125 28.18 -15.60 0.34
N GLY A 126 27.15 -16.44 0.36
CA GLY A 126 26.91 -17.41 1.43
C GLY A 126 26.02 -16.88 2.55
N VAL A 127 25.05 -17.70 2.97
CA VAL A 127 24.08 -17.36 4.03
C VAL A 127 24.73 -17.02 5.38
N GLU A 128 25.87 -17.65 5.71
CA GLU A 128 26.62 -17.35 6.92
C GLU A 128 27.20 -15.93 6.94
N GLU A 129 27.64 -15.43 5.77
CA GLU A 129 28.20 -14.08 5.65
C GLU A 129 27.09 -13.01 5.71
N ILE A 130 25.92 -13.33 5.17
CA ILE A 130 24.73 -12.48 5.24
C ILE A 130 24.26 -12.35 6.70
N ALA A 131 24.25 -13.45 7.45
CA ALA A 131 23.89 -13.44 8.87
C ALA A 131 24.78 -12.47 9.67
N LYS A 132 26.07 -12.35 9.35
CA LYS A 132 27.00 -11.40 10.02
C LYS A 132 26.68 -9.93 9.71
N HIS A 133 26.15 -9.64 8.54
CA HIS A 133 25.76 -8.29 8.13
C HIS A 133 24.35 -7.89 8.59
N THR A 134 23.62 -8.83 9.21
CA THR A 134 22.26 -8.61 9.67
C THR A 134 22.24 -7.69 10.89
N THR A 135 21.74 -6.47 10.69
CA THR A 135 21.64 -5.45 11.77
C THR A 135 20.35 -5.58 12.57
N ARG A 136 19.26 -6.01 11.92
CA ARG A 136 17.97 -6.25 12.55
C ARG A 136 17.44 -7.62 12.10
N PRO A 137 17.60 -8.66 12.93
CA PRO A 137 17.03 -9.98 12.64
C PRO A 137 15.52 -9.92 12.46
N LEU A 138 14.98 -10.81 11.64
CA LEU A 138 13.55 -10.97 11.40
C LEU A 138 12.87 -11.86 12.45
N SER A 139 13.42 -11.90 13.67
CA SER A 139 12.94 -12.75 14.76
C SER A 139 11.51 -12.40 15.16
N GLY A 140 10.67 -13.43 15.30
CA GLY A 140 9.24 -13.28 15.59
C GLY A 140 8.38 -12.93 14.36
N ILE A 141 8.97 -12.86 13.17
CA ILE A 141 8.24 -12.69 11.91
C ILE A 141 8.11 -14.06 11.24
N LYS A 142 6.88 -14.41 10.85
CA LYS A 142 6.59 -15.60 10.06
C LYS A 142 6.57 -15.25 8.59
N VAL A 143 7.42 -15.92 7.82
CA VAL A 143 7.59 -15.65 6.39
C VAL A 143 7.59 -16.95 5.60
N VAL A 144 6.88 -17.00 4.48
CA VAL A 144 6.88 -18.15 3.57
C VAL A 144 7.55 -17.82 2.23
N PRO A 145 8.48 -18.64 1.73
CA PRO A 145 9.15 -18.39 0.46
C PRO A 145 8.23 -18.63 -0.73
N TYR A 146 8.14 -17.66 -1.64
CA TYR A 146 7.56 -17.85 -2.96
C TYR A 146 8.62 -17.62 -4.03
N TYR A 147 9.08 -18.72 -4.63
CA TYR A 147 10.12 -18.75 -5.66
C TYR A 147 9.57 -18.44 -7.06
N GLY A 148 8.28 -18.68 -7.24
CA GLY A 148 7.67 -18.77 -8.56
C GLY A 148 8.19 -19.97 -9.35
N CYS A 149 7.69 -20.11 -10.58
CA CYS A 149 7.97 -21.31 -11.39
C CYS A 149 9.24 -21.22 -12.24
N LEU A 150 9.86 -20.04 -12.40
CA LEU A 150 10.89 -19.84 -13.42
C LEU A 150 12.33 -19.98 -12.88
N ILE A 151 12.54 -19.81 -11.57
CA ILE A 151 13.88 -19.69 -10.99
C ILE A 151 14.68 -21.00 -11.02
N GLY A 152 14.00 -22.15 -10.87
CA GLY A 152 14.60 -23.49 -10.93
C GLY A 152 14.48 -24.17 -12.31
N ARG A 153 14.17 -23.42 -13.37
CA ARG A 153 13.98 -23.97 -14.73
C ARG A 153 14.90 -23.25 -15.72
N PRO A 154 15.44 -23.91 -16.76
CA PRO A 154 15.43 -25.35 -17.01
C PRO A 154 16.21 -26.12 -15.92
N SER A 155 15.66 -27.27 -15.49
CA SER A 155 16.11 -27.98 -14.28
C SER A 155 17.53 -28.54 -14.35
N ASP A 156 18.10 -28.66 -15.53
CA ASP A 156 19.44 -29.19 -15.77
C ASP A 156 20.56 -28.13 -15.68
N ILE A 157 20.21 -26.84 -15.71
CA ILE A 157 21.16 -25.72 -15.69
C ILE A 157 20.82 -24.61 -14.70
N ALA A 158 19.59 -24.59 -14.16
CA ALA A 158 19.21 -23.63 -13.14
C ALA A 158 19.92 -23.92 -11.81
N PHE A 159 20.07 -22.88 -10.97
CA PHE A 159 20.79 -23.00 -9.70
C PHE A 159 19.97 -23.63 -8.56
N ASP A 160 18.65 -23.77 -8.73
CA ASP A 160 17.74 -24.31 -7.72
C ASP A 160 16.80 -25.37 -8.32
N ASP A 161 16.19 -26.18 -7.45
CA ASP A 161 15.28 -27.25 -7.88
C ASP A 161 13.95 -26.67 -8.39
N PRO A 162 13.39 -27.16 -9.52
CA PRO A 162 12.15 -26.64 -10.09
C PRO A 162 10.89 -26.89 -9.26
N ASP A 163 10.92 -27.89 -8.37
CA ASP A 163 9.76 -28.40 -7.64
C ASP A 163 9.94 -28.26 -6.11
N ASP A 164 11.16 -28.39 -5.58
CA ASP A 164 11.49 -28.21 -4.15
C ASP A 164 12.66 -27.25 -3.91
N PRO A 165 12.60 -25.98 -4.38
CA PRO A 165 13.72 -25.05 -4.25
C PRO A 165 14.04 -24.71 -2.79
N LYS A 166 15.31 -24.43 -2.45
CA LYS A 166 15.79 -24.23 -1.06
C LYS A 166 16.58 -22.95 -0.81
N SER A 167 16.98 -22.21 -1.85
CA SER A 167 17.88 -21.07 -1.67
C SER A 167 17.27 -19.93 -0.85
N MET A 168 16.00 -19.60 -1.09
CA MET A 168 15.27 -18.59 -0.34
C MET A 168 14.95 -19.07 1.08
N ASP A 169 14.67 -20.36 1.29
CA ASP A 169 14.46 -20.94 2.62
C ASP A 169 15.71 -20.72 3.48
N ALA A 170 16.88 -21.06 2.95
CA ALA A 170 18.16 -20.86 3.64
C ALA A 170 18.43 -19.38 3.97
N LEU A 171 18.08 -18.48 3.06
CA LEU A 171 18.21 -17.03 3.28
C LEU A 171 17.28 -16.52 4.39
N ILE A 172 16.00 -16.91 4.37
CA ILE A 172 15.02 -16.51 5.40
C ILE A 172 15.44 -17.01 6.78
N GLU A 173 15.91 -18.26 6.86
CA GLU A 173 16.41 -18.85 8.10
C GLU A 173 17.63 -18.10 8.63
N ALA A 174 18.59 -17.77 7.77
CA ALA A 174 19.78 -17.01 8.14
C ALA A 174 19.46 -15.59 8.64
N LEU A 175 18.37 -14.99 8.16
CA LEU A 175 17.87 -13.69 8.63
C LEU A 175 17.06 -13.80 9.93
N GLY A 176 16.80 -15.01 10.43
CA GLY A 176 16.16 -15.28 11.72
C GLY A 176 14.64 -15.27 11.72
N ALA A 177 13.99 -15.37 10.55
CA ALA A 177 12.54 -15.49 10.43
C ALA A 177 12.06 -16.95 10.60
N GLU A 178 10.82 -17.11 11.08
CA GLU A 178 10.15 -18.40 11.19
C GLU A 178 9.50 -18.78 9.86
N GLN A 179 9.67 -20.03 9.43
CA GLN A 179 9.09 -20.55 8.20
C GLN A 179 8.04 -21.61 8.50
N PRO A 180 6.73 -21.27 8.49
CA PRO A 180 5.70 -22.29 8.59
C PRO A 180 5.64 -23.12 7.30
N PRO A 181 5.05 -24.34 7.36
CA PRO A 181 4.85 -25.15 6.17
C PRO A 181 4.09 -24.39 5.09
N PHE A 182 4.59 -24.40 3.86
CA PHE A 182 3.98 -23.72 2.73
C PHE A 182 4.08 -24.57 1.47
N ALA A 183 2.93 -24.96 0.91
CA ALA A 183 2.89 -25.94 -0.19
C ALA A 183 3.10 -25.26 -1.55
N HIS A 184 2.77 -23.98 -1.67
CA HIS A 184 2.73 -23.29 -2.97
C HIS A 184 4.03 -22.59 -3.38
N LYS A 185 5.17 -22.93 -2.75
CA LYS A 185 6.44 -22.21 -2.92
C LYS A 185 6.96 -22.11 -4.36
N ALA A 186 6.74 -23.13 -5.19
CA ALA A 186 7.17 -23.18 -6.59
C ALA A 186 5.97 -23.22 -7.58
N THR A 187 4.75 -23.03 -7.08
CA THR A 187 3.54 -23.07 -7.91
C THR A 187 3.50 -21.85 -8.85
N CYS A 188 2.86 -22.00 -10.01
CA CYS A 188 2.63 -20.89 -10.92
C CYS A 188 1.60 -19.91 -10.32
N CYS A 189 1.90 -18.60 -10.31
CA CYS A 189 0.95 -17.55 -9.93
C CYS A 189 -0.05 -17.18 -11.04
N GLY A 190 0.14 -17.68 -12.26
CA GLY A 190 -0.70 -17.32 -13.40
C GLY A 190 -0.28 -16.03 -14.10
N GLY A 191 0.83 -15.37 -13.72
CA GLY A 191 1.24 -14.08 -14.29
C GLY A 191 1.33 -14.03 -15.83
N ALA A 192 1.72 -15.12 -16.48
CA ALA A 192 1.74 -15.21 -17.95
C ALA A 192 0.34 -15.19 -18.60
N LEU A 193 -0.71 -15.46 -17.83
CA LEU A 193 -2.11 -15.49 -18.26
C LEU A 193 -2.84 -14.17 -17.93
N ILE A 194 -2.21 -13.22 -17.25
CA ILE A 194 -2.92 -12.04 -16.73
C ILE A 194 -3.64 -11.24 -17.82
N MET A 195 -3.07 -11.19 -19.04
CA MET A 195 -3.66 -10.49 -20.18
C MET A 195 -4.71 -11.31 -20.93
N THR A 196 -4.58 -12.65 -20.94
CA THR A 196 -5.41 -13.53 -21.76
C THR A 196 -6.55 -14.18 -20.99
N ASN A 197 -6.37 -14.37 -19.67
CA ASN A 197 -7.34 -15.00 -18.77
C ASN A 197 -7.15 -14.45 -17.34
N PHE A 198 -7.58 -13.21 -17.14
CA PHE A 198 -7.41 -12.46 -15.89
C PHE A 198 -8.01 -13.19 -14.68
N ASP A 199 -9.26 -13.66 -14.77
CA ASP A 199 -9.94 -14.32 -13.65
C ASP A 199 -9.20 -15.58 -13.20
N TYR A 200 -8.71 -16.37 -14.15
CA TYR A 200 -7.94 -17.57 -13.82
C TYR A 200 -6.57 -17.23 -13.22
N SER A 201 -5.90 -16.19 -13.73
CA SER A 201 -4.65 -15.68 -13.15
C SER A 201 -4.85 -15.23 -11.70
N MET A 202 -5.92 -14.49 -11.43
CA MET A 202 -6.26 -14.02 -10.09
C MET A 202 -6.59 -15.17 -9.15
N GLU A 203 -7.35 -16.17 -9.62
CA GLU A 203 -7.67 -17.37 -8.85
C GLU A 203 -6.41 -18.19 -8.49
N MET A 204 -5.44 -18.28 -9.40
CA MET A 204 -4.16 -18.95 -9.12
C MET A 204 -3.35 -18.20 -8.06
N SER A 205 -3.26 -16.87 -8.19
CA SER A 205 -2.59 -16.02 -7.20
C SER A 205 -3.30 -16.06 -5.84
N ARG A 206 -4.63 -16.08 -5.81
CA ARG A 206 -5.45 -16.18 -4.59
C ARG A 206 -5.08 -17.41 -3.78
N LYS A 207 -4.96 -18.59 -4.40
CA LYS A 207 -4.60 -19.84 -3.70
C LYS A 207 -3.25 -19.77 -2.99
N ILE A 208 -2.26 -19.11 -3.62
CA ILE A 208 -0.92 -18.92 -3.04
C ILE A 208 -1.02 -18.02 -1.81
N LEU A 209 -1.76 -16.91 -1.91
CA LEU A 209 -1.94 -15.96 -0.82
C LEU A 209 -2.79 -16.54 0.32
N GLU A 210 -3.78 -17.37 0.01
CA GLU A 210 -4.59 -18.06 1.02
C GLU A 210 -3.77 -19.07 1.81
N ASP A 211 -2.94 -19.89 1.16
CA ASP A 211 -2.04 -20.82 1.86
C ASP A 211 -1.05 -20.05 2.76
N ALA A 212 -0.51 -18.92 2.30
CA ALA A 212 0.34 -18.07 3.12
C ALA A 212 -0.40 -17.51 4.34
N LYS A 213 -1.63 -17.02 4.14
CA LYS A 213 -2.51 -16.50 5.20
C LYS A 213 -2.90 -17.58 6.21
N GLU A 214 -3.28 -18.76 5.75
CA GLU A 214 -3.62 -19.92 6.59
C GLU A 214 -2.42 -20.40 7.41
N SER A 215 -1.22 -20.29 6.85
CA SER A 215 0.04 -20.56 7.54
C SER A 215 0.40 -19.51 8.60
N GLY A 216 -0.34 -18.39 8.64
CA GLY A 216 -0.09 -17.27 9.54
C GLY A 216 1.19 -16.51 9.22
N ALA A 217 1.64 -16.53 7.96
CA ALA A 217 2.85 -15.89 7.48
C ALA A 217 2.57 -14.89 6.35
N ALA A 218 3.46 -13.91 6.21
CA ALA A 218 3.52 -13.11 4.99
C ALA A 218 4.37 -13.83 3.92
N PRO A 219 4.02 -13.79 2.63
CA PRO A 219 4.94 -14.21 1.57
C PRO A 219 6.21 -13.35 1.55
N VAL A 220 7.38 -13.93 1.23
CA VAL A 220 8.61 -13.15 0.97
C VAL A 220 8.37 -12.16 -0.15
N GLY A 221 8.71 -10.89 0.09
CA GLY A 221 8.55 -9.80 -0.88
C GLY A 221 7.34 -8.89 -0.62
N THR A 222 6.44 -9.27 0.28
CA THR A 222 5.36 -8.40 0.76
C THR A 222 5.47 -8.21 2.26
N VAL A 223 6.31 -7.26 2.69
CA VAL A 223 6.08 -6.55 3.95
C VAL A 223 5.32 -5.28 3.65
N GLU A 224 4.29 -5.36 2.81
CA GLU A 224 3.37 -4.25 2.62
C GLU A 224 2.17 -4.53 3.51
N GLN A 225 1.97 -3.68 4.52
CA GLN A 225 0.69 -3.65 5.20
C GLN A 225 -0.33 -3.22 4.15
N GLY A 226 -1.23 -4.13 3.77
CA GLY A 226 -2.31 -3.89 2.79
C GLY A 226 -3.38 -2.92 3.27
N ALA A 227 -3.02 -1.96 4.13
CA ALA A 227 -3.89 -0.92 4.65
C ALA A 227 -3.44 0.46 4.18
N VAL A 228 -4.41 1.33 3.91
CA VAL A 228 -4.18 2.72 3.46
C VAL A 228 -4.85 3.68 4.45
N ALA A 229 -4.15 4.74 4.84
CA ALA A 229 -4.74 5.82 5.62
C ALA A 229 -5.26 6.92 4.70
N VAL A 230 -6.53 7.30 4.86
CA VAL A 230 -7.15 8.45 4.17
C VAL A 230 -7.43 9.53 5.21
N ILE A 231 -6.73 10.66 5.11
CA ILE A 231 -6.78 11.74 6.11
C ILE A 231 -7.64 12.89 5.56
N GLY A 232 -8.88 12.96 6.03
CA GLY A 232 -9.89 13.96 5.69
C GLY A 232 -11.09 13.35 4.99
N GLY A 233 -12.22 13.22 5.70
CA GLY A 233 -13.48 12.63 5.25
C GLY A 233 -14.37 13.58 4.46
N GLY A 234 -13.81 14.50 3.67
CA GLY A 234 -14.55 15.22 2.64
C GLY A 234 -14.83 14.35 1.40
N VAL A 235 -15.51 14.90 0.39
CA VAL A 235 -15.84 14.16 -0.85
C VAL A 235 -14.63 13.48 -1.49
N ALA A 236 -13.47 14.15 -1.52
CA ALA A 236 -12.24 13.56 -2.08
C ALA A 236 -11.79 12.31 -1.30
N GLY A 237 -11.78 12.39 0.03
CA GLY A 237 -11.40 11.25 0.88
C GLY A 237 -12.43 10.13 0.87
N ILE A 238 -13.72 10.47 0.81
CA ILE A 238 -14.80 9.48 0.68
C ILE A 238 -14.67 8.68 -0.62
N ILE A 239 -14.47 9.34 -1.76
CA ILE A 239 -14.28 8.65 -3.04
C ILE A 239 -12.99 7.82 -3.03
N SER A 240 -11.89 8.37 -2.51
CA SER A 240 -10.64 7.61 -2.39
C SER A 240 -10.79 6.37 -1.51
N ALA A 241 -11.50 6.47 -0.40
CA ALA A 241 -11.73 5.34 0.50
C ALA A 241 -12.57 4.23 -0.17
N LEU A 242 -13.61 4.61 -0.92
CA LEU A 242 -14.44 3.66 -1.67
C LEU A 242 -13.62 2.92 -2.73
N ASP A 243 -12.90 3.65 -3.58
CA ASP A 243 -12.06 3.05 -4.64
C ASP A 243 -11.03 2.06 -4.07
N LEU A 244 -10.46 2.38 -2.91
CA LEU A 244 -9.48 1.53 -2.22
C LEU A 244 -10.11 0.25 -1.66
N VAL A 245 -11.29 0.35 -1.07
CA VAL A 245 -11.97 -0.83 -0.51
C VAL A 245 -12.53 -1.72 -1.62
N ASP A 246 -13.05 -1.14 -2.69
CA ASP A 246 -13.43 -1.87 -3.91
C ASP A 246 -12.23 -2.60 -4.54
N SER A 247 -11.03 -2.05 -4.35
CA SER A 247 -9.76 -2.67 -4.77
C SER A 247 -9.22 -3.70 -3.76
N GLY A 248 -9.91 -3.96 -2.66
CA GLY A 248 -9.57 -4.97 -1.66
C GLY A 248 -8.57 -4.54 -0.58
N PHE A 249 -8.37 -3.23 -0.39
CA PHE A 249 -7.49 -2.71 0.67
C PHE A 249 -8.26 -2.41 1.95
N LYS A 250 -7.63 -2.67 3.12
CA LYS A 250 -8.12 -2.13 4.39
C LYS A 250 -7.94 -0.61 4.38
N VAL A 251 -8.92 0.16 4.81
CA VAL A 251 -8.83 1.63 4.84
C VAL A 251 -9.04 2.16 6.24
N TYR A 252 -8.14 3.02 6.70
CA TYR A 252 -8.36 3.86 7.88
C TYR A 252 -8.80 5.24 7.41
N LEU A 253 -10.09 5.55 7.49
CA LEU A 253 -10.63 6.85 7.09
C LEU A 253 -10.74 7.75 8.32
N MET A 254 -9.96 8.82 8.36
CA MET A 254 -9.86 9.71 9.51
C MET A 254 -10.47 11.08 9.20
N ASP A 255 -11.24 11.63 10.14
CA ASP A 255 -11.72 13.00 10.08
C ASP A 255 -11.67 13.68 11.46
N ARG A 256 -11.26 14.95 11.47
CA ARG A 256 -11.20 15.76 12.70
C ARG A 256 -12.57 16.14 13.23
N GLY A 257 -13.57 16.19 12.37
CA GLY A 257 -14.96 16.47 12.72
C GLY A 257 -15.66 15.27 13.37
N THR A 258 -16.85 15.52 13.89
CA THR A 258 -17.71 14.47 14.47
C THR A 258 -18.41 13.61 13.41
N SER A 259 -18.31 14.00 12.14
CA SER A 259 -18.91 13.33 10.99
C SER A 259 -18.07 13.57 9.74
N ILE A 260 -18.05 12.59 8.84
CA ILE A 260 -17.57 12.78 7.46
C ILE A 260 -18.59 13.56 6.62
N GLY A 261 -18.21 13.92 5.39
CA GLY A 261 -18.98 14.71 4.41
C GLY A 261 -18.33 16.05 4.06
N GLY A 262 -17.48 16.58 4.94
CA GLY A 262 -16.70 17.81 4.71
C GLY A 262 -17.57 19.04 4.38
N LYS A 263 -17.09 19.90 3.49
CA LYS A 263 -17.84 21.10 3.05
C LYS A 263 -19.01 20.78 2.12
N MET A 264 -18.99 19.63 1.45
CA MET A 264 -20.07 19.24 0.54
C MET A 264 -21.39 18.98 1.28
N SER A 265 -21.34 18.51 2.53
CA SER A 265 -22.53 18.36 3.36
C SER A 265 -23.19 19.70 3.74
N GLN A 266 -22.50 20.83 3.55
CA GLN A 266 -23.06 22.17 3.78
C GLN A 266 -23.87 22.69 2.59
N LEU A 267 -23.72 22.10 1.39
CA LEU A 267 -24.35 22.56 0.15
C LEU A 267 -25.70 21.86 -0.05
N ALA A 268 -26.80 22.61 -0.06
CA ALA A 268 -28.16 22.05 0.05
C ALA A 268 -28.50 21.02 -1.05
N GLU A 269 -28.05 21.25 -2.28
CA GLU A 269 -28.33 20.35 -3.42
C GLU A 269 -27.39 19.13 -3.51
N CYS A 270 -26.21 19.19 -2.86
CA CYS A 270 -25.17 18.17 -3.04
C CYS A 270 -25.16 17.09 -1.95
N VAL A 271 -25.71 17.35 -0.76
CA VAL A 271 -25.67 16.40 0.38
C VAL A 271 -26.29 15.05 0.03
N ALA A 272 -27.40 15.06 -0.72
CA ALA A 272 -28.11 13.84 -1.11
C ALA A 272 -27.24 12.89 -1.96
N GLY A 273 -26.26 13.42 -2.69
CA GLY A 273 -25.36 12.62 -3.53
C GLY A 273 -24.27 11.88 -2.77
N ILE A 274 -23.84 12.40 -1.62
CA ILE A 274 -22.72 11.82 -0.85
C ILE A 274 -23.18 10.94 0.32
N MET A 275 -24.42 11.12 0.80
CA MET A 275 -24.94 10.36 1.95
C MET A 275 -24.87 8.83 1.77
N PRO A 276 -25.26 8.23 0.63
CA PRO A 276 -25.14 6.78 0.44
C PRO A 276 -23.69 6.29 0.58
N MET A 277 -22.74 7.04 0.04
CA MET A 277 -21.30 6.74 0.09
C MET A 277 -20.76 6.79 1.53
N MET A 278 -21.23 7.76 2.32
CA MET A 278 -20.84 7.86 3.73
C MET A 278 -21.31 6.65 4.54
N VAL A 279 -22.58 6.24 4.35
CA VAL A 279 -23.17 5.06 5.03
C VAL A 279 -22.49 3.77 4.58
N GLU A 280 -22.16 3.66 3.29
CA GLU A 280 -21.42 2.52 2.76
C GLU A 280 -20.07 2.37 3.47
N LEU A 281 -19.29 3.45 3.59
CA LEU A 281 -18.02 3.43 4.30
C LEU A 281 -18.16 3.12 5.79
N GLU A 282 -19.20 3.62 6.47
CA GLU A 282 -19.44 3.33 7.90
C GLU A 282 -19.74 1.84 8.14
N THR A 283 -20.46 1.20 7.22
CA THR A 283 -20.92 -0.19 7.37
C THR A 283 -19.96 -1.21 6.77
N ASN A 284 -18.91 -0.76 6.08
CA ASN A 284 -17.96 -1.63 5.42
C ASN A 284 -16.94 -2.22 6.43
N PRO A 285 -16.78 -3.56 6.50
CA PRO A 285 -15.88 -4.20 7.46
C PRO A 285 -14.39 -3.94 7.20
N ASP A 286 -14.02 -3.55 5.98
CA ASP A 286 -12.64 -3.22 5.60
C ASP A 286 -12.33 -1.73 5.79
N VAL A 287 -13.31 -0.93 6.23
CA VAL A 287 -13.13 0.48 6.58
C VAL A 287 -13.17 0.66 8.09
N GLU A 288 -12.11 1.25 8.64
CA GLU A 288 -12.06 1.72 10.01
C GLU A 288 -12.26 3.23 10.03
N LEU A 289 -13.48 3.66 10.31
CA LEU A 289 -13.87 5.08 10.36
C LEU A 289 -13.49 5.70 11.71
N LEU A 290 -12.57 6.67 11.68
CA LEU A 290 -12.02 7.34 12.84
C LEU A 290 -12.40 8.83 12.82
N THR A 291 -13.58 9.16 13.32
CA THR A 291 -13.99 10.56 13.54
C THR A 291 -13.37 11.13 14.81
N LEU A 292 -13.41 12.46 14.97
CA LEU A 292 -12.74 13.19 16.04
C LEU A 292 -11.24 12.88 16.13
N SER A 293 -10.62 12.47 15.02
CA SER A 293 -9.26 11.95 14.99
C SER A 293 -8.36 12.83 14.13
N GLU A 294 -7.18 13.14 14.64
CA GLU A 294 -6.15 13.93 13.96
C GLU A 294 -4.81 13.21 13.98
N VAL A 295 -4.12 13.24 12.84
CA VAL A 295 -2.78 12.69 12.72
C VAL A 295 -1.77 13.71 13.25
N THR A 296 -1.09 13.36 14.33
CA THR A 296 -0.14 14.23 15.04
C THR A 296 1.30 14.07 14.56
N SER A 297 1.68 12.88 14.12
CA SER A 297 2.97 12.62 13.52
C SER A 297 2.89 11.48 12.50
N ILE A 298 3.75 11.56 11.48
CA ILE A 298 3.93 10.52 10.46
C ILE A 298 5.42 10.21 10.42
N SER A 299 5.76 8.93 10.51
CA SER A 299 7.13 8.44 10.40
C SER A 299 7.17 7.19 9.50
N GLY A 300 8.38 6.76 9.13
CA GLY A 300 8.57 5.63 8.21
C GLY A 300 8.71 6.07 6.75
N SER A 301 8.45 5.14 5.83
CA SER A 301 8.63 5.31 4.39
C SER A 301 7.56 4.54 3.62
N GLN A 302 7.50 4.74 2.30
CA GLN A 302 6.58 4.01 1.40
C GLN A 302 6.53 2.51 1.73
N GLY A 303 5.32 1.96 1.84
CA GLY A 303 5.06 0.56 2.21
C GLY A 303 5.02 0.29 3.72
N ASN A 304 5.53 1.20 4.56
CA ASN A 304 5.57 1.04 6.02
C ASN A 304 5.61 2.40 6.73
N PHE A 305 4.49 3.11 6.73
CA PHE A 305 4.29 4.33 7.50
C PHE A 305 3.71 4.02 8.88
N GLU A 306 4.21 4.69 9.92
CA GLU A 306 3.61 4.70 11.26
C GLU A 306 3.02 6.09 11.53
N LEU A 307 1.71 6.12 11.76
CA LEU A 307 0.94 7.32 12.11
C LEU A 307 0.64 7.31 13.61
N GLU A 308 0.89 8.43 14.28
CA GLU A 308 0.35 8.69 15.61
C GLU A 308 -0.93 9.51 15.51
N VAL A 309 -2.04 8.91 15.91
CA VAL A 309 -3.39 9.48 15.78
C VAL A 309 -3.91 9.83 17.17
N ALA A 310 -4.27 11.09 17.38
CA ALA A 310 -4.94 11.56 18.57
C ALA A 310 -6.44 11.64 18.30
N ARG A 311 -7.26 11.06 19.18
CA ARG A 311 -8.72 11.08 19.08
C ARG A 311 -9.32 11.83 20.26
N ASN A 312 -10.00 12.92 19.95
CA ASN A 312 -10.73 13.73 20.92
C ASN A 312 -11.94 12.94 21.47
N PRO A 313 -12.26 13.09 22.77
CA PRO A 313 -13.40 12.40 23.36
C PRO A 313 -14.70 12.93 22.74
N ARG A 314 -15.53 12.00 22.26
CA ARG A 314 -16.92 12.30 21.85
C ARG A 314 -17.82 12.57 23.06
N TYR A 315 -17.42 12.04 24.22
CA TYR A 315 -18.21 11.92 25.46
C TYR A 315 -19.51 11.12 25.29
N VAL A 316 -19.60 10.37 24.19
CA VAL A 316 -20.70 9.46 23.86
C VAL A 316 -20.08 8.21 23.27
N ASP A 317 -20.37 7.06 23.87
CA ASP A 317 -19.98 5.74 23.39
C ASP A 317 -20.71 5.44 22.07
N GLU A 318 -19.95 5.37 20.99
CA GLU A 318 -20.45 5.16 19.63
C GLU A 318 -21.14 3.80 19.46
N LEU A 319 -20.70 2.77 20.19
CA LEU A 319 -21.26 1.42 20.08
C LEU A 319 -22.57 1.25 20.85
N ARG A 320 -22.77 2.05 21.91
CA ARG A 320 -24.01 2.02 22.72
C ARG A 320 -25.05 3.03 22.25
N CYS A 321 -24.63 4.10 21.58
CA CYS A 321 -25.54 5.15 21.17
C CYS A 321 -26.56 4.65 20.14
N THR A 322 -27.83 5.01 20.33
CA THR A 322 -28.91 4.66 19.41
C THR A 322 -29.30 5.80 18.47
N GLY A 323 -28.69 6.98 18.59
CA GLY A 323 -29.02 8.16 17.78
C GLY A 323 -30.41 8.75 18.05
N CYS A 324 -31.03 8.48 19.21
CA CYS A 324 -32.43 8.86 19.49
C CYS A 324 -32.70 10.35 19.80
N ALA A 325 -31.66 11.19 19.88
CA ALA A 325 -31.73 12.63 20.15
C ALA A 325 -32.31 13.10 21.51
N GLN A 326 -32.76 12.22 22.41
CA GLN A 326 -33.36 12.60 23.71
C GLN A 326 -32.43 13.46 24.59
N CYS A 327 -31.12 13.21 24.51
CA CYS A 327 -30.11 13.97 25.23
C CYS A 327 -29.95 15.41 24.73
N ILE A 328 -30.25 15.66 23.45
CA ILE A 328 -30.23 16.98 22.80
C ILE A 328 -31.41 17.81 23.32
N GLU A 329 -32.61 17.22 23.36
CA GLU A 329 -33.82 17.87 23.89
C GLU A 329 -33.67 18.26 25.36
N ALA A 330 -33.02 17.42 26.16
CA ALA A 330 -32.78 17.67 27.58
C ALA A 330 -31.70 18.75 27.86
N CYS A 331 -30.90 19.12 26.86
CA CYS A 331 -29.79 20.05 27.01
C CYS A 331 -30.29 21.49 27.24
N PRO A 332 -29.96 22.13 28.38
CA PRO A 332 -30.44 23.47 28.70
C PRO A 332 -29.63 24.56 27.97
N GLU A 333 -28.38 24.26 27.63
CA GLU A 333 -27.46 25.22 27.03
C GLU A 333 -27.57 25.22 25.50
N SER A 334 -27.26 26.36 24.91
CA SER A 334 -27.23 26.54 23.46
C SER A 334 -26.03 27.38 23.06
N ILE A 335 -25.38 26.98 21.98
CA ILE A 335 -24.18 27.60 21.44
C ILE A 335 -24.38 27.92 19.95
N PRO A 336 -23.65 28.91 19.39
CA PRO A 336 -23.69 29.17 17.95
C PRO A 336 -23.34 27.92 17.14
N ASP A 337 -24.12 27.64 16.11
CA ASP A 337 -23.93 26.46 15.28
C ASP A 337 -22.79 26.68 14.26
N ARG A 338 -21.65 26.04 14.49
CA ARG A 338 -20.49 26.11 13.59
C ARG A 338 -20.79 25.60 12.18
N PHE A 339 -21.68 24.62 12.04
CA PHE A 339 -22.04 24.06 10.73
C PHE A 339 -22.84 25.07 9.90
N ASN A 340 -23.65 25.91 10.56
CA ASN A 340 -24.44 26.98 9.97
C ASN A 340 -23.80 28.36 10.13
N PHE A 341 -22.47 28.47 10.31
CA PHE A 341 -21.74 29.73 10.44
C PHE A 341 -22.25 30.66 11.56
N GLY A 342 -22.88 30.12 12.60
CA GLY A 342 -23.48 30.89 13.69
C GLY A 342 -24.79 31.60 13.34
N LEU A 343 -25.37 31.34 12.17
CA LEU A 343 -26.69 31.86 11.77
C LEU A 343 -27.83 31.29 12.64
N THR A 344 -27.62 30.08 13.16
CA THR A 344 -28.51 29.39 14.09
C THR A 344 -27.75 29.01 15.35
N ASN A 345 -28.50 28.57 16.37
CA ASN A 345 -27.92 27.97 17.56
C ASN A 345 -28.20 26.47 17.58
N ARG A 346 -27.27 25.72 18.15
CA ARG A 346 -27.37 24.29 18.41
C ARG A 346 -27.23 24.00 19.90
N LYS A 347 -27.47 22.77 20.33
CA LYS A 347 -27.25 22.35 21.72
C LYS A 347 -25.78 22.00 21.96
N VAL A 348 -25.36 21.97 23.22
CA VAL A 348 -23.97 21.61 23.57
C VAL A 348 -23.69 20.13 23.28
N ILE A 349 -24.69 19.27 23.45
CA ILE A 349 -24.72 17.92 22.89
C ILE A 349 -25.62 17.95 21.66
N ASP A 350 -25.06 17.66 20.49
CA ASP A 350 -25.82 17.69 19.23
C ASP A 350 -25.14 16.84 18.15
N PHE A 351 -25.89 16.57 17.09
CA PHE A 351 -25.34 16.08 15.84
C PHE A 351 -24.59 17.20 15.09
N SER A 352 -23.69 16.86 14.18
CA SER A 352 -23.03 17.89 13.35
C SER A 352 -23.98 18.56 12.36
N HIS A 353 -24.96 17.82 11.85
CA HIS A 353 -25.97 18.25 10.88
C HIS A 353 -27.08 17.19 10.83
N SER A 354 -28.04 17.31 9.91
CA SER A 354 -29.23 16.44 9.82
C SER A 354 -28.97 14.99 9.40
N GLN A 355 -27.84 14.71 8.76
CA GLN A 355 -27.50 13.39 8.21
C GLN A 355 -26.03 13.02 8.49
N PRO A 356 -25.61 13.01 9.78
CA PRO A 356 -24.22 12.77 10.13
C PRO A 356 -23.87 11.30 9.99
N VAL A 357 -22.62 11.03 9.64
CA VAL A 357 -22.02 9.69 9.66
C VAL A 357 -20.67 9.78 10.39
N PRO A 358 -20.51 9.11 11.54
CA PRO A 358 -21.47 8.21 12.18
C PRO A 358 -22.66 8.97 12.77
N ASN A 359 -23.81 8.30 12.88
CA ASN A 359 -25.04 8.90 13.43
C ASN A 359 -25.05 8.96 14.97
N VAL A 360 -24.06 9.65 15.53
CA VAL A 360 -23.82 9.78 16.97
C VAL A 360 -23.61 11.26 17.32
N PRO A 361 -24.30 11.81 18.33
CA PRO A 361 -24.07 13.17 18.78
C PRO A 361 -22.72 13.29 19.50
N ALA A 362 -22.20 14.51 19.64
CA ALA A 362 -20.98 14.79 20.40
C ALA A 362 -21.22 15.94 21.39
N ILE A 363 -20.46 15.95 22.49
CA ILE A 363 -20.57 16.99 23.52
C ILE A 363 -19.40 17.97 23.41
N GLU A 364 -19.69 19.26 23.21
CA GLU A 364 -18.67 20.31 23.34
C GLU A 364 -18.46 20.65 24.82
N ARG A 365 -17.62 19.86 25.50
CA ARG A 365 -17.47 19.89 26.97
C ARG A 365 -17.10 21.26 27.53
N ASP A 366 -16.35 22.07 26.79
CA ASP A 366 -15.95 23.43 27.16
C ASP A 366 -17.14 24.39 27.32
N HIS A 367 -18.26 24.11 26.64
CA HIS A 367 -19.49 24.89 26.70
C HIS A 367 -20.54 24.27 27.66
N CYS A 368 -20.23 23.13 28.29
CA CYS A 368 -21.13 22.46 29.22
C CYS A 368 -20.82 22.86 30.68
N PRO A 369 -21.81 23.25 31.50
CA PRO A 369 -21.59 23.57 32.91
C PRO A 369 -20.93 22.38 33.64
N PRO A 370 -19.97 22.62 34.56
CA PRO A 370 -19.19 21.54 35.21
C PRO A 370 -20.04 20.43 35.84
N ASP A 371 -21.15 20.80 36.49
CA ASP A 371 -22.01 19.88 37.24
C ASP A 371 -23.26 19.40 36.48
N CYS A 372 -23.42 19.75 35.20
CA CYS A 372 -24.60 19.38 34.43
C CYS A 372 -24.58 17.90 34.01
N ARG A 373 -25.66 17.17 34.29
CA ARG A 373 -25.83 15.74 33.93
C ARG A 373 -27.15 15.38 33.26
N LYS A 374 -27.90 16.38 32.77
CA LYS A 374 -29.23 16.15 32.18
C LYS A 374 -29.23 15.16 31.01
N CYS A 375 -28.19 15.19 30.16
CA CYS A 375 -28.05 14.24 29.06
C CYS A 375 -27.81 12.80 29.54
N VAL A 376 -27.14 12.62 30.69
CA VAL A 376 -26.91 11.31 31.32
C VAL A 376 -28.22 10.76 31.88
N GLU A 377 -29.01 11.60 32.55
CA GLU A 377 -30.27 11.21 33.20
C GLU A 377 -31.31 10.66 32.21
N VAL A 378 -31.32 11.17 30.97
CA VAL A 378 -32.27 10.75 29.93
C VAL A 378 -31.73 9.65 29.02
N CYS A 379 -30.43 9.34 29.06
CA CYS A 379 -29.82 8.36 28.17
C CYS A 379 -30.09 6.92 28.66
N THR A 380 -31.12 6.29 28.10
CA THR A 380 -31.49 4.90 28.43
C THR A 380 -30.45 3.86 28.01
N ALA A 381 -29.57 4.19 27.05
CA ALA A 381 -28.52 3.31 26.55
C ALA A 381 -27.22 3.36 27.38
N ASP A 382 -27.12 4.22 28.41
CA ASP A 382 -25.89 4.47 29.17
C ASP A 382 -24.67 4.75 28.27
N ALA A 383 -24.90 5.54 27.22
CA ALA A 383 -23.90 5.88 26.22
C ALA A 383 -23.11 7.16 26.58
N ILE A 384 -23.62 8.04 27.46
CA ILE A 384 -22.93 9.28 27.81
C ILE A 384 -21.77 9.00 28.78
N LYS A 385 -20.55 9.45 28.43
CA LYS A 385 -19.32 9.28 29.21
C LYS A 385 -18.58 10.61 29.33
N LEU A 386 -18.94 11.42 30.34
CA LEU A 386 -18.44 12.79 30.51
C LEU A 386 -16.97 12.85 30.94
N GLU A 387 -16.43 11.74 31.44
CA GLU A 387 -15.09 11.60 31.97
C GLU A 387 -14.07 11.10 30.93
N ASP A 388 -14.52 10.82 29.71
CA ASP A 388 -13.67 10.38 28.61
C ASP A 388 -12.57 11.41 28.32
N LYS A 389 -11.39 10.89 27.96
CA LYS A 389 -10.21 11.69 27.67
C LYS A 389 -9.73 11.41 26.25
N GLU A 390 -8.90 12.32 25.75
CA GLU A 390 -8.16 12.09 24.51
C GLU A 390 -7.44 10.75 24.56
N THR A 391 -7.57 9.98 23.49
CA THR A 391 -6.86 8.71 23.30
C THR A 391 -5.83 8.87 22.18
N LYS A 392 -4.73 8.11 22.27
CA LYS A 392 -3.71 8.08 21.23
C LYS A 392 -3.54 6.66 20.75
N ALA A 393 -3.49 6.49 19.44
CA ALA A 393 -3.29 5.21 18.78
C ALA A 393 -2.12 5.32 17.79
N LYS A 394 -1.43 4.20 17.61
CA LYS A 394 -0.45 4.04 16.53
C LYS A 394 -1.07 3.18 15.45
N ILE A 395 -1.04 3.66 14.22
CA ILE A 395 -1.61 2.97 13.06
C ILE A 395 -0.51 2.81 12.02
N THR A 396 -0.30 1.58 11.56
CA THR A 396 0.70 1.27 10.53
C THR A 396 0.00 0.99 9.20
N VAL A 397 0.45 1.65 8.13
CA VAL A 397 -0.15 1.58 6.79
C VAL A 397 0.92 1.57 5.70
N GLY A 398 0.61 0.97 4.55
CA GLY A 398 1.49 0.97 3.39
C GLY A 398 1.50 2.31 2.64
N SER A 399 0.38 3.03 2.66
CA SER A 399 0.20 4.29 1.93
C SER A 399 -0.69 5.28 2.68
N ILE A 400 -0.56 6.57 2.33
CA ILE A 400 -1.30 7.69 2.92
C ILE A 400 -1.87 8.57 1.81
N ILE A 401 -3.16 8.88 1.88
CA ILE A 401 -3.85 9.87 1.05
C ILE A 401 -4.23 11.06 1.93
N LEU A 402 -3.81 12.26 1.50
CA LEU A 402 -4.15 13.52 2.17
C LEU A 402 -5.30 14.22 1.43
N SER A 403 -6.43 14.35 2.10
CA SER A 403 -7.65 15.02 1.60
C SER A 403 -8.23 16.02 2.62
N PRO A 404 -7.44 16.97 3.17
CA PRO A 404 -7.86 17.84 4.27
C PRO A 404 -8.94 18.86 3.89
N GLY A 405 -9.29 18.99 2.61
CA GLY A 405 -10.28 19.94 2.11
C GLY A 405 -9.72 21.37 2.04
N TYR A 406 -10.60 22.35 2.27
CA TYR A 406 -10.27 23.78 2.22
C TYR A 406 -11.02 24.57 3.28
N GLU A 407 -10.50 25.75 3.62
CA GLU A 407 -11.21 26.74 4.43
C GLU A 407 -11.71 27.89 3.54
N PRO A 408 -12.95 28.38 3.76
CA PRO A 408 -13.47 29.53 3.02
C PRO A 408 -12.64 30.78 3.33
N PHE A 409 -12.50 31.64 2.33
CA PHE A 409 -11.85 32.94 2.52
C PHE A 409 -12.62 33.80 3.54
N ASP A 410 -11.93 34.32 4.55
CA ASP A 410 -12.49 35.29 5.49
C ASP A 410 -12.47 36.71 4.88
N PRO A 411 -13.63 37.28 4.49
CA PRO A 411 -13.67 38.58 3.87
C PRO A 411 -13.61 39.74 4.88
N SER A 412 -13.54 39.45 6.19
CA SER A 412 -13.42 40.45 7.27
C SER A 412 -12.15 41.30 7.13
N ILE A 413 -11.12 40.76 6.47
CA ILE A 413 -9.86 41.45 6.18
C ILE A 413 -10.05 42.72 5.32
N TRP A 414 -11.18 42.83 4.62
CA TRP A 414 -11.49 43.97 3.77
C TRP A 414 -12.69 44.75 4.29
N ALA A 415 -12.40 45.79 5.08
CA ALA A 415 -13.41 46.68 5.67
C ALA A 415 -14.43 47.24 4.66
N ARG A 416 -14.06 47.37 3.37
CA ARG A 416 -14.95 47.84 2.29
C ARG A 416 -16.17 46.94 2.05
N TYR A 417 -16.10 45.65 2.40
CA TYR A 417 -17.21 44.71 2.20
C TYR A 417 -18.26 44.77 3.30
N LYS A 418 -17.96 45.40 4.45
CA LYS A 418 -18.93 45.64 5.52
C LYS A 418 -19.69 44.38 5.97
N LEU A 419 -18.98 43.29 6.31
CA LEU A 419 -19.58 42.03 6.80
C LEU A 419 -20.52 42.16 8.00
N GLY A 420 -20.44 43.26 8.76
CA GLY A 420 -21.42 43.55 9.82
C GLY A 420 -22.81 43.98 9.33
N ASN A 421 -23.01 44.14 8.01
CA ASN A 421 -24.30 44.42 7.42
C ASN A 421 -25.07 43.10 7.22
N PRO A 422 -26.28 42.93 7.79
CA PRO A 422 -27.08 41.71 7.64
C PRO A 422 -27.40 41.30 6.18
N SER A 423 -27.29 42.23 5.24
CA SER A 423 -27.49 41.96 3.80
C SER A 423 -26.22 41.54 3.06
N VAL A 424 -25.07 41.45 3.74
CA VAL A 424 -23.82 40.98 3.17
C VAL A 424 -23.48 39.64 3.82
N VAL A 425 -23.59 38.58 3.02
CA VAL A 425 -23.27 37.21 3.42
C VAL A 425 -22.26 36.60 2.46
N THR A 426 -21.46 35.68 2.96
CA THR A 426 -20.59 34.83 2.15
C THR A 426 -21.40 33.80 1.39
N SER A 427 -20.83 33.23 0.32
CA SER A 427 -21.51 32.21 -0.48
C SER A 427 -21.90 30.99 0.35
N LEU A 428 -21.07 30.59 1.33
CA LEU A 428 -21.41 29.46 2.19
C LEU A 428 -22.42 29.80 3.28
N GLU A 429 -22.43 31.02 3.82
CA GLU A 429 -23.54 31.46 4.67
C GLU A 429 -24.87 31.43 3.91
N PHE A 430 -24.86 31.89 2.65
CA PHE A 430 -26.04 31.85 1.78
C PHE A 430 -26.57 30.43 1.54
N GLU A 431 -25.70 29.44 1.36
CA GLU A 431 -26.08 28.01 1.25
C GLU A 431 -26.74 27.45 2.53
N ARG A 432 -26.57 28.13 3.67
CA ARG A 432 -27.13 27.71 4.97
C ARG A 432 -28.38 28.50 5.39
N MET A 433 -28.73 29.55 4.65
CA MET A 433 -29.95 30.35 4.85
C MET A 433 -31.14 29.67 4.16
#